data_AF-A0A3M0K749-F1
#
_entry.id   AF-A0A3M0K749-F1
#
_cell.length_a   1.000
_cell.length_b   1.000
_cell.length_c   1.000
_cell.angle_alpha   90.00
_cell.angle_beta   90.00
_cell.angle_gamma   90.00
#
_symmetry.space_group_name_H-M   'P 1'
#
loop_
_entity.id
_entity.type
_entity.pdbx_description
1 polymer ?
#
loop_
_entity_poly.entity_id
_entity_poly.type
_entity_poly.pdbx_seq_one_letter_code
_entity_poly.pdbx_strand_id
1 'polypeptide(L)'
;MEGCVQQAAAWVLADLVLQVGSWLLSAAGWILADLVLQVGSWLVSGVSWPDMHRLADRVHLEELTRIGILKGNVDDMVKVHLGAIFMPHGLGHLLGIDVHDVGGYPEGVERIDEPGLRSLRTARRLQQGMVLTIEPGIYFIEHLLEQALQDPAQSCFINSSVLQRFRGFGGVRIEDDIAVTATGMELLTCVPRTVEEIEAFMAEGQSRAKSFDCLSGQKQ
;
A
#
# COMPACT_ATOMS: atom_id res chain seq x y z
N MET A 1 -17.59 16.02 11.82
CA MET A 1 -16.71 15.96 10.62
C MET A 1 -15.89 14.67 10.54
N GLU A 2 -16.05 13.74 11.49
CA GLU A 2 -15.32 12.44 11.52
C GLU A 2 -15.87 11.39 10.53
N GLY A 3 -17.13 11.50 10.09
CA GLY A 3 -17.77 10.47 9.26
C GLY A 3 -17.52 10.54 7.75
N CYS A 4 -17.00 11.65 7.23
CA CYS A 4 -16.88 11.84 5.77
C CYS A 4 -15.62 11.17 5.18
N VAL A 5 -14.54 11.07 5.97
CA VAL A 5 -13.27 10.48 5.52
C VAL A 5 -13.32 8.94 5.56
N GLN A 6 -14.01 8.36 6.55
CA GLN A 6 -14.20 6.89 6.65
C GLN A 6 -15.11 6.33 5.54
N GLN A 7 -16.03 7.12 5.01
CA GLN A 7 -16.92 6.68 3.93
C GLN A 7 -16.18 6.56 2.59
N ALA A 8 -15.26 7.48 2.26
CA ALA A 8 -14.59 7.47 0.95
C ALA A 8 -13.72 6.22 0.71
N ALA A 9 -13.04 5.70 1.75
CA ALA A 9 -12.26 4.47 1.65
C ALA A 9 -13.13 3.22 1.42
N ALA A 10 -14.34 3.18 2.01
CA ALA A 10 -15.25 2.04 1.92
C ALA A 10 -15.93 1.92 0.54
N TRP A 11 -16.14 3.02 -0.19
CA TRP A 11 -16.79 2.99 -1.51
C TRP A 11 -15.87 2.46 -2.63
N VAL A 12 -14.56 2.70 -2.56
CA VAL A 12 -13.59 2.20 -3.55
C VAL A 12 -13.42 0.67 -3.44
N LEU A 13 -13.49 0.13 -2.21
CA LEU A 13 -13.45 -1.32 -1.97
C LEU A 13 -14.74 -2.01 -2.43
N ALA A 14 -15.91 -1.39 -2.26
CA ALA A 14 -17.21 -1.99 -2.58
C ALA A 14 -17.43 -2.24 -4.08
N ASP A 15 -17.01 -1.32 -4.95
CA ASP A 15 -17.20 -1.44 -6.40
C ASP A 15 -16.17 -2.44 -7.02
N LEU A 16 -14.98 -2.56 -6.40
CA LEU A 16 -13.97 -3.56 -6.78
C LEU A 16 -14.45 -5.01 -6.51
N VAL A 17 -15.24 -5.24 -5.45
CA VAL A 17 -15.78 -6.57 -5.07
C VAL A 17 -16.70 -7.14 -6.16
N LEU A 18 -17.39 -6.28 -6.90
CA LEU A 18 -18.44 -6.68 -7.84
C LEU A 18 -17.96 -6.92 -9.27
N GLN A 19 -16.81 -6.36 -9.68
CA GLN A 19 -16.31 -6.45 -11.06
C GLN A 19 -15.11 -7.39 -11.24
N VAL A 20 -14.35 -7.64 -10.17
CA VAL A 20 -13.11 -8.44 -10.23
C VAL A 20 -13.21 -9.49 -9.15
N GLY A 21 -13.80 -10.64 -9.50
CA GLY A 21 -14.31 -11.64 -8.54
C GLY A 21 -13.47 -11.78 -7.27
N SER A 22 -14.15 -11.81 -6.11
CA SER A 22 -13.70 -11.92 -4.70
C SER A 22 -12.26 -12.40 -4.42
N TRP A 23 -11.74 -13.35 -5.21
CA TRP A 23 -10.35 -13.81 -5.17
C TRP A 23 -9.27 -12.75 -5.41
N LEU A 24 -9.52 -11.69 -6.18
CA LEU A 24 -8.47 -10.71 -6.52
C LEU A 24 -8.24 -9.69 -5.41
N LEU A 25 -9.33 -9.21 -4.81
CA LEU A 25 -9.31 -8.37 -3.61
C LEU A 25 -8.76 -9.12 -2.43
N SER A 26 -9.10 -10.40 -2.28
CA SER A 26 -8.51 -11.20 -1.23
C SER A 26 -7.00 -11.31 -1.44
N ALA A 27 -6.52 -11.74 -2.61
CA ALA A 27 -5.09 -11.89 -2.83
C ALA A 27 -4.30 -10.58 -2.64
N ALA A 28 -4.69 -9.48 -3.30
CA ALA A 28 -3.97 -8.20 -3.20
C ALA A 28 -4.09 -7.54 -1.81
N GLY A 29 -5.25 -7.65 -1.17
CA GLY A 29 -5.47 -7.15 0.19
C GLY A 29 -4.66 -7.92 1.23
N TRP A 30 -4.62 -9.26 1.13
CA TRP A 30 -3.80 -10.11 2.00
C TRP A 30 -2.31 -9.80 1.86
N ILE A 31 -1.82 -9.64 0.62
CA ILE A 31 -0.41 -9.30 0.33
C ILE A 31 -0.01 -8.00 1.03
N LEU A 32 -0.83 -6.96 0.90
CA LEU A 32 -0.51 -5.65 1.45
C LEU A 32 -0.69 -5.61 2.98
N ALA A 33 -1.69 -6.28 3.53
CA ALA A 33 -1.90 -6.35 4.97
C ALA A 33 -0.75 -7.10 5.66
N ASP A 34 -0.32 -8.22 5.10
CA ASP A 34 0.82 -8.97 5.60
C ASP A 34 2.13 -8.16 5.46
N LEU A 35 2.31 -7.44 4.35
CA LEU A 35 3.46 -6.55 4.17
C LEU A 35 3.53 -5.43 5.23
N VAL A 36 2.42 -4.77 5.54
CA VAL A 36 2.41 -3.72 6.57
C VAL A 36 2.80 -4.30 7.93
N LEU A 37 2.32 -5.49 8.27
CA LEU A 37 2.71 -6.21 9.49
C LEU A 37 4.19 -6.61 9.47
N GLN A 38 4.68 -7.12 8.34
CA GLN A 38 6.08 -7.49 8.16
C GLN A 38 6.99 -6.27 8.30
N VAL A 39 6.76 -5.20 7.53
CA VAL A 39 7.52 -3.94 7.64
C VAL A 39 7.48 -3.43 9.08
N GLY A 40 6.28 -3.37 9.68
CA GLY A 40 6.08 -2.96 11.07
C GLY A 40 6.92 -3.75 12.07
N SER A 41 7.08 -5.06 11.88
CA SER A 41 7.88 -5.92 12.75
C SER A 41 9.39 -5.63 12.71
N TRP A 42 9.89 -5.08 11.61
CA TRP A 42 11.29 -4.67 11.44
C TRP A 42 11.54 -3.21 11.85
N LEU A 43 10.49 -2.41 12.10
CA LEU A 43 10.64 -1.01 12.45
C LEU A 43 11.13 -0.84 13.88
N VAL A 44 12.42 -0.57 13.99
CA VAL A 44 13.09 -0.16 15.22
C VAL A 44 13.97 1.05 14.96
N SER A 45 14.32 1.77 16.02
CA SER A 45 15.31 2.85 15.96
C SER A 45 16.63 2.35 15.33
N GLY A 46 17.16 3.12 14.38
CA GLY A 46 18.41 2.84 13.65
C GLY A 46 18.24 2.23 12.26
N VAL A 47 17.06 1.71 11.91
CA VAL A 47 16.78 1.13 10.59
C VAL A 47 16.80 2.19 9.50
N SER A 48 17.33 1.84 8.33
CA SER A 48 17.37 2.70 7.14
C SER A 48 16.02 2.69 6.42
N TRP A 49 15.39 3.87 6.24
CA TRP A 49 14.09 3.94 5.55
C TRP A 49 14.15 3.47 4.08
N PRO A 50 15.19 3.80 3.29
CA PRO A 50 15.36 3.21 1.97
C PRO A 50 15.40 1.67 1.95
N ASP A 51 15.94 1.04 2.99
CA ASP A 51 15.99 -0.42 3.06
C ASP A 51 14.60 -1.02 3.33
N MET A 52 13.73 -0.30 4.04
CA MET A 52 12.32 -0.69 4.20
C MET A 52 11.55 -0.58 2.89
N HIS A 53 11.81 0.43 2.07
CA HIS A 53 11.24 0.51 0.73
C HIS A 53 11.67 -0.67 -0.15
N ARG A 54 12.96 -1.04 -0.13
CA ARG A 54 13.45 -2.22 -0.86
C ARG A 54 12.87 -3.54 -0.34
N LEU A 55 12.61 -3.63 0.97
CA LEU A 55 11.91 -4.78 1.55
C LEU A 55 10.49 -4.87 1.01
N ALA A 56 9.75 -3.75 0.98
CA ALA A 56 8.41 -3.71 0.41
C ALA A 56 8.38 -4.10 -1.08
N ASP A 57 9.32 -3.57 -1.88
CA ASP A 57 9.49 -3.98 -3.27
C ASP A 57 9.71 -5.48 -3.42
N ARG A 58 10.62 -6.06 -2.62
CA ARG A 58 10.91 -7.50 -2.66
C ARG A 58 9.66 -8.34 -2.37
N VAL A 59 8.94 -8.03 -1.30
CA VAL A 59 7.73 -8.76 -0.91
C VAL A 59 6.65 -8.64 -1.99
N HIS A 60 6.44 -7.45 -2.57
CA HIS A 60 5.56 -7.30 -3.72
C HIS A 60 5.95 -8.21 -4.88
N LEU A 61 7.24 -8.27 -5.22
CA LEU A 61 7.73 -9.10 -6.32
C LEU A 61 7.57 -10.60 -6.02
N GLU A 62 7.83 -11.04 -4.78
CA GLU A 62 7.62 -12.42 -4.33
C GLU A 62 6.15 -12.82 -4.46
N GLU A 63 5.24 -11.96 -4.01
CA GLU A 63 3.81 -12.24 -4.04
C GLU A 63 3.22 -12.15 -5.44
N LEU A 64 3.63 -11.17 -6.25
CA LEU A 64 3.25 -11.08 -7.67
C LEU A 64 3.76 -12.29 -8.47
N THR A 65 4.91 -12.87 -8.07
CA THR A 65 5.41 -14.13 -8.62
C THR A 65 4.56 -15.31 -8.16
N ARG A 66 4.20 -15.36 -6.87
CA ARG A 66 3.34 -16.42 -6.29
C ARG A 66 1.98 -16.50 -6.96
N ILE A 67 1.37 -15.36 -7.33
CA ILE A 67 0.09 -15.32 -8.05
C ILE A 67 0.22 -15.42 -9.58
N GLY A 68 1.45 -15.55 -10.10
CA GLY A 68 1.74 -15.85 -11.50
C GLY A 68 1.73 -14.66 -12.47
N ILE A 69 1.66 -13.42 -11.96
CA ILE A 69 1.84 -12.20 -12.77
C ILE A 69 3.30 -12.07 -13.19
N LEU A 70 4.21 -12.35 -12.26
CA LEU A 70 5.64 -12.40 -12.50
C LEU A 70 6.16 -13.85 -12.52
N LYS A 71 7.35 -14.05 -13.09
CA LYS A 71 8.04 -15.33 -13.18
C LYS A 71 9.55 -15.12 -13.13
N GLY A 72 10.30 -16.11 -12.63
CA GLY A 72 11.76 -16.05 -12.57
C GLY A 72 12.28 -15.80 -11.15
N ASN A 73 13.49 -15.28 -11.03
CA ASN A 73 14.17 -15.05 -9.75
C ASN A 73 13.94 -13.60 -9.26
N VAL A 74 13.49 -13.45 -8.01
CA VAL A 74 13.18 -12.14 -7.41
C VAL A 74 14.42 -11.27 -7.23
N ASP A 75 15.57 -11.84 -6.89
CA ASP A 75 16.81 -11.06 -6.74
C ASP A 75 17.21 -10.38 -8.07
N ASP A 76 16.92 -11.02 -9.20
CA ASP A 76 17.15 -10.43 -10.51
C ASP A 76 16.12 -9.35 -10.85
N MET A 77 14.85 -9.53 -10.45
CA MET A 77 13.81 -8.51 -10.60
C MET A 77 14.14 -7.23 -9.81
N VAL A 78 14.70 -7.37 -8.61
CA VAL A 78 15.14 -6.24 -7.77
C VAL A 78 16.26 -5.45 -8.45
N LYS A 79 17.22 -6.13 -9.09
CA LYS A 79 18.35 -5.48 -9.80
C LYS A 79 17.89 -4.62 -10.98
N VAL A 80 16.79 -4.99 -11.62
CA VAL A 80 16.20 -4.23 -12.74
C VAL A 80 15.10 -3.26 -12.28
N HIS A 81 14.98 -3.01 -10.97
CA HIS A 81 14.02 -2.10 -10.36
C HIS A 81 12.55 -2.39 -10.72
N LEU A 82 12.20 -3.67 -10.90
CA LEU A 82 10.85 -4.06 -11.31
C LEU A 82 9.77 -3.69 -10.27
N GLY A 83 10.14 -3.63 -8.98
CA GLY A 83 9.22 -3.20 -7.90
C GLY A 83 8.62 -1.82 -8.15
N ALA A 84 9.41 -0.88 -8.68
CA ALA A 84 8.98 0.48 -8.99
C ALA A 84 7.92 0.58 -10.10
N ILE A 85 7.74 -0.47 -10.91
CA ILE A 85 6.64 -0.55 -11.88
C ILE A 85 5.30 -0.72 -11.16
N PHE A 86 5.30 -1.44 -10.05
CA PHE A 86 4.10 -1.73 -9.25
C PHE A 86 3.93 -0.79 -8.06
N MET A 87 5.01 -0.18 -7.55
CA MET A 87 4.99 0.84 -6.50
C MET A 87 5.90 2.03 -6.88
N PRO A 88 5.41 2.97 -7.70
CA PRO A 88 6.25 4.08 -8.20
C PRO A 88 6.48 5.22 -7.18
N HIS A 89 5.75 5.20 -6.07
CA HIS A 89 5.86 6.19 -4.99
C HIS A 89 6.77 5.69 -3.86
N GLY A 90 7.20 6.59 -2.97
CA GLY A 90 7.95 6.21 -1.78
C GLY A 90 7.10 5.36 -0.82
N LEU A 91 7.74 4.53 0.01
CA LEU A 91 7.03 3.65 0.97
C LEU A 91 6.23 4.44 2.01
N GLY A 92 6.62 5.67 2.28
CA GLY A 92 5.96 6.56 3.23
C GLY A 92 6.83 7.75 3.58
N HIS A 93 6.38 8.54 4.54
CA HIS A 93 6.95 9.84 4.85
C HIS A 93 6.79 10.22 6.31
N LEU A 94 7.55 11.22 6.76
CA LEU A 94 7.33 11.83 8.08
C LEU A 94 5.94 12.47 8.14
N LEU A 95 5.31 12.40 9.31
CA LEU A 95 3.97 12.90 9.57
C LEU A 95 3.96 13.74 10.85
N GLY A 96 3.30 14.89 10.83
CA GLY A 96 3.23 15.81 11.97
C GLY A 96 2.18 16.88 11.78
N ILE A 97 2.56 18.15 11.93
CA ILE A 97 1.65 19.27 11.65
C ILE A 97 1.30 19.30 10.16
N ASP A 98 2.29 19.03 9.30
CA ASP A 98 2.08 18.83 7.88
C ASP A 98 1.90 17.33 7.59
N VAL A 99 1.02 17.00 6.61
CA VAL A 99 0.83 15.60 6.17
C VAL A 99 2.14 15.02 5.65
N HIS A 100 2.85 15.77 4.80
CA HIS A 100 4.23 15.48 4.42
C HIS A 100 5.16 16.34 5.28
N ASP A 101 5.49 15.87 6.48
CA ASP A 101 6.19 16.67 7.46
C ASP A 101 7.65 16.99 7.09
N VAL A 102 8.17 18.04 7.72
CA VAL A 102 9.49 18.60 7.43
C VAL A 102 10.64 17.66 7.84
N GLY A 103 11.86 17.97 7.37
CA GLY A 103 13.08 17.31 7.86
C GLY A 103 13.35 15.91 7.31
N GLY A 104 12.74 15.53 6.19
CA GLY A 104 13.04 14.28 5.50
C GLY A 104 14.43 14.25 4.84
N TYR A 105 14.94 15.40 4.40
CA TYR A 105 16.26 15.56 3.78
C TYR A 105 17.01 16.76 4.37
N PRO A 106 17.50 16.67 5.62
CA PRO A 106 18.43 17.66 6.17
C PRO A 106 19.79 17.57 5.46
N GLU A 107 20.67 18.54 5.73
CA GLU A 107 22.05 18.52 5.23
C GLU A 107 22.75 17.19 5.55
N GLY A 108 23.40 16.61 4.53
CA GLY A 108 24.08 15.31 4.63
C GLY A 108 23.20 14.09 4.39
N VAL A 109 21.90 14.25 4.13
CA VAL A 109 21.00 13.18 3.70
C VAL A 109 20.59 13.40 2.26
N GLU A 110 21.12 12.55 1.37
CA GLU A 110 20.89 12.67 -0.07
C GLU A 110 19.71 11.83 -0.55
N ARG A 111 19.07 12.30 -1.62
CA ARG A 111 18.05 11.53 -2.35
C ARG A 111 18.72 10.49 -3.23
N ILE A 112 18.22 9.26 -3.17
CA ILE A 112 18.70 8.15 -4.02
C ILE A 112 18.03 8.28 -5.39
N ASP A 113 18.81 8.39 -6.46
CA ASP A 113 18.28 8.46 -7.83
C ASP A 113 18.09 7.08 -8.46
N GLU A 114 17.25 6.26 -7.83
CA GLU A 114 16.80 4.96 -8.35
C GLU A 114 15.27 5.00 -8.53
N PRO A 115 14.68 4.26 -9.49
CA PRO A 115 13.22 4.13 -9.60
C PRO A 115 12.58 3.71 -8.27
N GLY A 116 11.41 4.28 -7.94
CA GLY A 116 10.75 4.10 -6.63
C GLY A 116 11.42 4.95 -5.53
N LEU A 117 12.70 4.66 -5.23
CA LEU A 117 13.45 5.31 -4.14
C LEU A 117 13.60 6.82 -4.30
N ARG A 118 13.70 7.33 -5.54
CA ARG A 118 13.74 8.78 -5.80
C ARG A 118 12.47 9.51 -5.34
N SER A 119 11.38 8.79 -5.18
CA SER A 119 10.08 9.31 -4.70
C SER A 119 9.95 9.26 -3.18
N LEU A 120 10.90 8.68 -2.43
CA LEU A 120 10.87 8.71 -0.97
C LEU A 120 10.87 10.14 -0.44
N ARG A 121 10.15 10.40 0.64
CA ARG A 121 10.16 11.73 1.28
C ARG A 121 11.20 11.86 2.39
N THR A 122 11.92 10.78 2.68
CA THR A 122 13.06 10.75 3.59
C THR A 122 14.00 9.61 3.19
N ALA A 123 15.31 9.82 3.31
CA ALA A 123 16.32 8.75 3.21
C ALA A 123 17.03 8.51 4.56
N ARG A 124 16.44 9.02 5.64
CA ARG A 124 17.04 8.96 6.98
C ARG A 124 16.99 7.55 7.55
N ARG A 125 17.88 7.31 8.52
CA ARG A 125 17.68 6.26 9.50
C ARG A 125 16.62 6.70 10.50
N LEU A 126 15.72 5.78 10.84
CA LEU A 126 14.66 6.02 11.81
C LEU A 126 15.25 6.24 13.20
N GLN A 127 14.63 7.13 13.96
CA GLN A 127 15.00 7.42 15.34
C GLN A 127 13.74 7.42 16.19
N GLN A 128 13.89 7.05 17.46
CA GLN A 128 12.81 7.16 18.44
C GLN A 128 12.16 8.56 18.40
N GLY A 129 10.83 8.59 18.40
CA GLY A 129 10.04 9.82 18.38
C GLY A 129 9.70 10.33 16.98
N MET A 130 10.24 9.73 15.91
CA MET A 130 9.75 10.00 14.56
C MET A 130 8.35 9.38 14.39
N VAL A 131 7.46 10.11 13.73
CA VAL A 131 6.15 9.62 13.29
C VAL A 131 6.17 9.54 11.77
N LEU A 132 5.75 8.40 11.21
CA LEU A 132 5.77 8.16 9.77
C LEU A 132 4.49 7.47 9.30
N THR A 133 4.21 7.59 8.01
CA THR A 133 3.32 6.70 7.29
C THR A 133 4.07 5.44 6.83
N ILE A 134 3.41 4.28 6.87
CA ILE A 134 3.78 3.05 6.17
C ILE A 134 2.66 2.80 5.16
N GLU A 135 2.92 3.04 3.88
CA GLU A 135 1.88 3.07 2.85
C GLU A 135 2.22 2.27 1.59
N PRO A 136 2.65 0.99 1.69
CA PRO A 136 2.91 0.20 0.50
C PRO A 136 1.66 0.05 -0.37
N GLY A 137 1.87 0.01 -1.68
CA GLY A 137 0.80 -0.21 -2.63
C GLY A 137 1.25 -0.94 -3.89
N ILE A 138 0.31 -1.65 -4.51
CA ILE A 138 0.48 -2.30 -5.80
C ILE A 138 -0.52 -1.69 -6.77
N TYR A 139 -0.03 -1.18 -7.89
CA TYR A 139 -0.85 -0.57 -8.95
C TYR A 139 -0.53 -1.18 -10.31
N PHE A 140 -1.55 -1.24 -11.15
CA PHE A 140 -1.44 -1.65 -12.55
C PHE A 140 -1.56 -0.42 -13.45
N ILE A 141 -0.53 0.43 -13.40
CA ILE A 141 -0.49 1.70 -14.13
C ILE A 141 -0.05 1.45 -15.58
N GLU A 142 -0.96 1.72 -16.52
CA GLU A 142 -0.80 1.36 -17.93
C GLU A 142 0.54 1.82 -18.52
N HIS A 143 0.91 3.09 -18.36
CA HIS A 143 2.15 3.61 -18.94
C HIS A 143 3.42 2.96 -18.36
N LEU A 144 3.43 2.56 -17.08
CA LEU A 144 4.58 1.89 -16.46
C LEU A 144 4.66 0.43 -16.93
N LEU A 145 3.50 -0.23 -17.04
CA LEU A 145 3.43 -1.60 -17.56
C LEU A 145 3.89 -1.66 -19.02
N GLU A 146 3.49 -0.71 -19.86
CA GLU A 146 3.97 -0.63 -21.25
C GLU A 146 5.47 -0.41 -21.34
N GLN A 147 6.03 0.48 -20.51
CA GLN A 147 7.48 0.69 -20.42
C GLN A 147 8.20 -0.61 -20.05
N ALA A 148 7.74 -1.32 -19.03
CA ALA A 148 8.34 -2.57 -18.58
C ALA A 148 8.21 -3.69 -19.62
N LEU A 149 7.10 -3.74 -20.36
CA LEU A 149 6.88 -4.70 -21.44
C LEU A 149 7.75 -4.44 -22.68
N GLN A 150 8.21 -3.19 -22.87
CA GLN A 150 9.12 -2.80 -23.95
C GLN A 150 10.60 -3.00 -23.59
N ASP A 151 10.95 -3.03 -22.31
CA ASP A 151 12.31 -3.27 -21.83
C ASP A 151 12.60 -4.79 -21.75
N PRO A 152 13.54 -5.35 -22.54
CA PRO A 152 13.92 -6.75 -22.45
C PRO A 152 14.42 -7.18 -21.06
N ALA A 153 15.02 -6.27 -20.29
CA ALA A 153 15.50 -6.55 -18.94
C ALA A 153 14.36 -6.77 -17.93
N GLN A 154 13.17 -6.22 -18.19
CA GLN A 154 12.01 -6.33 -17.31
C GLN A 154 10.93 -7.27 -17.87
N SER A 155 10.61 -7.16 -19.15
CA SER A 155 9.57 -7.94 -19.84
C SER A 155 9.77 -9.45 -19.74
N CYS A 156 11.03 -9.91 -19.62
CA CYS A 156 11.33 -11.34 -19.46
C CYS A 156 10.75 -11.93 -18.16
N PHE A 157 10.51 -11.11 -17.13
CA PHE A 157 9.90 -11.51 -15.86
C PHE A 157 8.37 -11.42 -15.87
N ILE A 158 7.75 -10.81 -16.88
CA ILE A 158 6.31 -10.54 -16.90
C ILE A 158 5.57 -11.65 -17.64
N ASN A 159 4.51 -12.17 -17.03
CA ASN A 159 3.57 -13.06 -17.69
C ASN A 159 2.40 -12.26 -18.29
N SER A 160 2.55 -11.81 -19.53
CA SER A 160 1.60 -10.89 -20.17
C SER A 160 0.17 -11.42 -20.23
N SER A 161 -0.03 -12.73 -20.37
CA SER A 161 -1.38 -13.33 -20.42
C SER A 161 -2.11 -13.23 -19.08
N VAL A 162 -1.38 -13.35 -17.97
CA VAL A 162 -1.93 -13.17 -16.62
C VAL A 162 -2.10 -11.69 -16.33
N LEU A 163 -1.08 -10.86 -16.62
CA LEU A 163 -1.10 -9.41 -16.42
C LEU A 163 -2.31 -8.75 -17.11
N GLN A 164 -2.70 -9.21 -18.29
CA GLN A 164 -3.84 -8.68 -19.04
C GLN A 164 -5.14 -8.66 -18.23
N ARG A 165 -5.31 -9.61 -17.29
CA ARG A 165 -6.50 -9.70 -16.42
C ARG A 165 -6.56 -8.60 -15.35
N PHE A 166 -5.43 -7.96 -15.07
CA PHE A 166 -5.27 -6.92 -14.05
C PHE A 166 -5.20 -5.51 -14.66
N ARG A 167 -5.13 -5.38 -15.98
CA ARG A 167 -5.25 -4.08 -16.63
C ARG A 167 -6.60 -3.46 -16.33
N GLY A 168 -6.61 -2.19 -15.93
CA GLY A 168 -7.81 -1.48 -15.49
C GLY A 168 -8.26 -1.78 -14.05
N PHE A 169 -7.56 -2.65 -13.31
CA PHE A 169 -7.84 -2.90 -11.89
C PHE A 169 -7.64 -1.65 -11.01
N GLY A 170 -6.74 -0.75 -11.43
CA GLY A 170 -6.31 0.38 -10.62
C GLY A 170 -5.17 -0.04 -9.70
N GLY A 171 -5.45 -0.18 -8.41
CA GLY A 171 -4.46 -0.60 -7.42
C GLY A 171 -5.00 -0.58 -6.00
N VAL A 172 -4.20 -1.07 -5.07
CA VAL A 172 -4.50 -1.10 -3.64
C VAL A 172 -3.32 -0.47 -2.89
N ARG A 173 -3.62 0.30 -1.85
CA ARG A 173 -2.66 0.84 -0.88
C ARG A 173 -3.26 0.68 0.51
N ILE A 174 -2.44 0.22 1.46
CA ILE A 174 -2.81 0.17 2.88
C ILE A 174 -1.82 1.09 3.60
N GLU A 175 -2.34 2.07 4.33
CA GLU A 175 -1.57 3.14 4.93
C GLU A 175 -1.80 3.21 6.44
N ASP A 176 -0.69 3.24 7.17
CA ASP A 176 -0.64 3.31 8.64
C ASP A 176 0.23 4.42 9.16
N ASP A 177 -0.27 5.10 10.19
CA ASP A 177 0.49 6.05 10.97
C ASP A 177 1.15 5.29 12.12
N ILE A 178 2.47 5.44 12.25
CA ILE A 178 3.25 4.80 13.30
C ILE A 178 4.14 5.82 14.01
N ALA A 179 4.38 5.59 15.29
CA ALA A 179 5.40 6.28 16.07
C ALA A 179 6.57 5.33 16.37
N VAL A 180 7.79 5.70 15.99
CA VAL A 180 8.99 4.89 16.25
C VAL A 180 9.34 4.96 17.74
N THR A 181 9.48 3.81 18.38
CA THR A 181 9.90 3.69 19.78
C THR A 181 11.36 3.23 19.89
N ALA A 182 11.88 3.10 21.10
CA ALA A 182 13.26 2.64 21.32
C ALA A 182 13.49 1.20 20.83
N THR A 183 12.45 0.35 20.88
CA THR A 183 12.55 -1.10 20.63
C THR A 183 11.59 -1.59 19.55
N GLY A 184 10.90 -0.70 18.84
CA GLY A 184 9.83 -1.06 17.92
C GLY A 184 9.11 0.16 17.35
N MET A 185 7.81 -0.01 17.11
CA MET A 185 6.88 1.05 16.75
C MET A 185 5.58 0.91 17.55
N GLU A 186 4.87 2.02 17.69
CA GLU A 186 3.48 2.07 18.12
C GLU A 186 2.60 2.34 16.89
N LEU A 187 1.61 1.49 16.67
CA LEU A 187 0.63 1.68 15.59
C LEU A 187 -0.47 2.63 16.07
N LEU A 188 -0.66 3.74 15.36
CA LEU A 188 -1.66 4.76 15.69
C LEU A 188 -2.99 4.51 14.96
N THR A 189 -2.94 3.87 13.79
CA THR A 189 -4.13 3.58 12.96
C THR A 189 -4.86 2.33 13.43
N CYS A 190 -6.14 2.46 13.76
CA CYS A 190 -7.02 1.35 14.16
C CYS A 190 -8.21 1.22 13.21
N VAL A 191 -8.05 0.43 12.15
CA VAL A 191 -9.08 0.11 11.16
C VAL A 191 -9.05 -1.38 10.80
N PRO A 192 -10.16 -1.97 10.30
CA PRO A 192 -10.20 -3.34 9.77
C PRO A 192 -9.11 -3.59 8.72
N ARG A 193 -8.41 -4.73 8.80
CA ARG A 193 -7.27 -5.07 7.91
C ARG A 193 -7.49 -6.33 7.13
N THR A 194 -7.99 -7.37 7.78
CA THR A 194 -8.21 -8.63 7.07
C THR A 194 -9.43 -8.51 6.16
N VAL A 195 -9.49 -9.35 5.14
CA VAL A 195 -10.64 -9.40 4.23
C VAL A 195 -11.92 -9.64 5.04
N GLU A 196 -11.88 -10.57 6.00
CA GLU A 196 -13.01 -10.90 6.85
C GLU A 196 -13.45 -9.72 7.72
N GLU A 197 -12.49 -8.98 8.31
CA GLU A 197 -12.80 -7.80 9.12
C GLU A 197 -13.44 -6.69 8.28
N ILE A 198 -12.91 -6.46 7.06
CA ILE A 198 -13.44 -5.45 6.14
C ILE A 198 -14.84 -5.85 5.65
N GLU A 199 -15.03 -7.09 5.23
CA GLU A 199 -16.33 -7.61 4.77
C GLU A 199 -17.38 -7.55 5.89
N ALA A 200 -17.01 -7.94 7.12
CA ALA A 200 -17.88 -7.85 8.29
C ALA A 200 -18.27 -6.40 8.60
N PHE A 201 -17.29 -5.49 8.61
CA PHE A 201 -17.51 -4.06 8.87
C PHE A 201 -18.45 -3.44 7.83
N MET A 202 -18.26 -3.75 6.55
CA MET A 202 -19.12 -3.25 5.47
C MET A 202 -20.54 -3.83 5.54
N ALA A 203 -20.69 -5.12 5.85
CA ALA A 203 -21.99 -5.76 6.00
C ALA A 203 -22.78 -5.15 7.17
N GLU A 204 -22.11 -4.83 8.29
CA GLU A 204 -22.75 -4.14 9.42
C GLU A 204 -23.23 -2.73 9.00
N GLY A 205 -22.40 -1.96 8.29
CA GLY A 205 -22.76 -0.62 7.81
C GLY A 205 -24.02 -0.61 6.91
N GLN A 206 -24.16 -1.61 6.04
CA GLN A 206 -25.34 -1.79 5.18
C GLN A 206 -26.60 -2.16 5.97
N SER A 207 -26.46 -2.83 7.11
CA SER A 207 -27.59 -3.17 7.99
C SER A 207 -28.13 -1.96 8.74
N ARG A 208 -27.26 -1.02 9.14
CA ARG A 208 -27.63 0.22 9.85
C ARG A 208 -28.29 1.27 8.96
N ALA A 209 -27.94 1.30 7.66
CA ALA A 209 -28.55 2.22 6.70
C ALA A 209 -30.06 1.95 6.44
N LYS A 210 -30.59 0.81 6.92
CA LYS A 210 -32.00 0.42 6.72
C LYS A 210 -32.98 1.01 7.75
N SER A 211 -32.56 1.81 8.73
CA SER A 211 -33.45 2.45 9.70
C SER A 211 -33.51 3.98 9.51
N PHE A 212 -34.03 4.42 8.38
CA PHE A 212 -34.63 5.75 8.26
C PHE A 212 -36.08 5.58 7.79
N ASP A 213 -36.87 4.83 8.57
CA ASP A 213 -38.31 4.90 8.43
C ASP A 213 -38.77 6.27 8.92
N CYS A 214 -39.41 6.98 8.01
CA CYS A 214 -39.85 8.35 8.09
C CYS A 214 -40.70 8.58 9.35
N LEU A 215 -40.33 9.56 10.18
CA LEU A 215 -41.23 10.18 11.16
C LEU A 215 -42.32 10.99 10.42
N SER A 216 -43.19 10.31 9.68
CA SER A 216 -44.40 10.90 9.09
C SER A 216 -45.61 10.20 9.67
N GLY A 217 -45.99 10.56 10.89
CA GLY A 217 -47.09 9.87 11.55
C GLY A 217 -47.67 10.51 12.81
N GLN A 218 -47.48 11.80 13.07
CA GLN A 218 -48.30 12.52 14.07
C GLN A 218 -48.51 13.97 13.65
N LYS A 219 -49.57 14.23 12.89
CA LYS A 219 -50.33 15.48 13.00
C LYS A 219 -51.70 15.12 13.56
N GLN A 220 -51.99 15.66 14.75
CA GLN A 220 -53.33 15.75 15.31
C GLN A 220 -54.18 16.72 14.49
#